data_AF-A0AAD4HMV6-F1
#
_entry.id   AF-A0AAD4HMV6-F1
#
_cell.length_a   1.000
_cell.length_b   1.000
_cell.length_c   1.000
_cell.angle_alpha   90.00
_cell.angle_beta   90.00
_cell.angle_gamma   90.00
#
_symmetry.space_group_name_H-M   'P 1'
#
loop_
_entity.id
_entity.type
_entity.pdbx_description
1 polymer ?
#
loop_
_entity_poly.entity_id
_entity_poly.type
_entity_poly.pdbx_seq_one_letter_code
_entity_poly.pdbx_strand_id
1 'polypeptide(L)'
;MFMMSLGHMPLRSYGIGEMQASYDRACRTTLPKFLPFPSLPHINVCSPRMSPPILHSASFVALSLVLSGYAQSPTYSATYLPSNAPYQSEQGQAGYNNCTSGYSQTSECQNAYVNTVQDWCIWGPPQPGPDSVIGNTEQIEVAWCMQSGYGTRLIPDGSITGAHVVVTPDYVQVTGVGNLTNINIPAGDSGGELDPHGADGNGNPIGGLVFSSAFGTLEEIHEWTNFVADDQFCFRACKPAVDAPTMCQHIYDVMGCEWNMPANYSPGVFEQCLGDSAEPMGVYGTSTFYQGEPVTPSAHPIPSSSSCTFYSTISNGQGVLTGGITSKASTATATGALKSGSSTGAPNSTGSSAALPTTPPAGCQRLAIVVSAIVIGFSMGVIVTF
;
A
#
# COMPACT_ATOMS: atom_id res chain seq x y z
N MET A 1 -65.32 19.84 -8.59
CA MET A 1 -66.03 20.34 -9.79
C MET A 1 -65.07 20.16 -10.96
N PHE A 2 -65.39 19.23 -11.88
CA PHE A 2 -64.70 18.82 -13.13
C PHE A 2 -63.21 18.41 -13.02
N MET A 3 -62.75 17.16 -13.10
CA MET A 3 -63.07 15.97 -13.92
C MET A 3 -63.03 16.16 -15.44
N MET A 4 -62.00 15.57 -16.07
CA MET A 4 -61.92 14.97 -17.42
C MET A 4 -60.44 14.61 -17.69
N SER A 5 -60.02 13.58 -18.43
CA SER A 5 -60.51 12.25 -18.81
C SER A 5 -59.34 11.65 -19.61
N LEU A 6 -59.08 10.36 -19.41
CA LEU A 6 -58.08 9.56 -20.12
C LEU A 6 -58.34 9.49 -21.63
N GLY A 7 -57.26 9.49 -22.41
CA GLY A 7 -57.25 9.15 -23.84
C GLY A 7 -56.14 8.12 -24.13
N HIS A 8 -56.56 6.89 -24.42
CA HIS A 8 -55.75 5.78 -24.93
C HIS A 8 -55.31 6.01 -26.38
N MET A 9 -54.07 5.66 -26.73
CA MET A 9 -53.64 5.27 -28.08
C MET A 9 -52.42 4.33 -28.03
N PRO A 10 -52.16 3.51 -29.07
CA PRO A 10 -51.89 2.08 -28.90
C PRO A 10 -50.42 1.66 -28.93
N LEU A 11 -50.19 0.50 -28.31
CA LEU A 11 -48.98 -0.34 -28.41
C LEU A 11 -48.69 -0.72 -29.87
N ARG A 12 -47.46 -0.43 -30.33
CA ARG A 12 -46.91 -0.98 -31.56
C ARG A 12 -45.79 -1.96 -31.20
N SER A 13 -46.09 -3.23 -31.40
CA SER A 13 -45.18 -4.37 -31.41
C SER A 13 -44.04 -4.13 -32.42
N TYR A 14 -42.79 -4.20 -31.96
CA TYR A 14 -41.64 -4.54 -32.81
C TYR A 14 -41.12 -5.91 -32.40
N GLY A 15 -41.14 -6.82 -33.37
CA GLY A 15 -40.76 -8.21 -33.21
C GLY A 15 -39.26 -8.41 -33.10
N ILE A 16 -38.95 -9.30 -32.16
CA ILE A 16 -37.88 -10.28 -32.10
C ILE A 16 -37.48 -10.80 -33.49
N GLY A 17 -36.20 -10.71 -33.84
CA GLY A 17 -35.63 -11.35 -35.03
C GLY A 17 -34.22 -10.85 -35.37
N GLU A 18 -33.25 -11.75 -35.22
CA GLU A 18 -31.94 -11.75 -35.91
C GLU A 18 -30.86 -10.72 -35.49
N MET A 19 -30.06 -11.10 -34.49
CA MET A 19 -28.63 -10.76 -34.49
C MET A 19 -27.82 -11.79 -33.69
N GLN A 20 -27.77 -13.02 -34.20
CA GLN A 20 -26.88 -14.09 -33.73
C GLN A 20 -26.26 -14.78 -34.95
N ALA A 21 -25.21 -14.18 -35.52
CA ALA A 21 -24.18 -14.86 -36.29
C ALA A 21 -23.17 -13.84 -36.84
N SER A 22 -21.88 -14.08 -36.56
CA SER A 22 -20.72 -13.68 -37.36
C SER A 22 -19.67 -12.85 -36.62
N TYR A 23 -18.96 -13.47 -35.67
CA TYR A 23 -17.49 -13.44 -35.67
C TYR A 23 -16.88 -14.60 -34.85
N ASP A 24 -17.22 -15.83 -35.23
CA ASP A 24 -16.51 -17.04 -34.78
C ASP A 24 -16.09 -17.82 -36.03
N ARG A 25 -14.91 -17.51 -36.57
CA ARG A 25 -14.27 -18.31 -37.64
C ARG A 25 -12.77 -18.07 -37.71
N ALA A 26 -12.01 -18.65 -36.77
CA ALA A 26 -10.61 -19.02 -37.01
C ALA A 26 -10.10 -20.03 -35.98
N CYS A 27 -10.75 -21.18 -35.81
CA CYS A 27 -10.08 -22.33 -35.17
C CYS A 27 -10.77 -23.65 -35.50
N ARG A 28 -10.30 -24.36 -36.54
CA ARG A 28 -10.27 -25.83 -36.66
C ARG A 28 -9.82 -26.27 -38.06
N THR A 29 -8.64 -26.89 -38.11
CA THR A 29 -8.28 -28.00 -39.02
C THR A 29 -7.03 -28.66 -38.42
N THR A 30 -7.21 -29.74 -37.66
CA THR A 30 -6.89 -31.14 -38.04
C THR A 30 -5.41 -31.49 -38.14
N LEU A 31 -4.92 -32.18 -37.11
CA LEU A 31 -3.74 -33.06 -37.10
C LEU A 31 -3.87 -34.22 -38.11
N PRO A 32 -2.73 -34.74 -38.60
CA PRO A 32 -2.55 -36.20 -38.55
C PRO A 32 -1.16 -36.66 -38.08
N LYS A 33 -1.12 -37.95 -37.73
CA LYS A 33 -0.08 -38.75 -37.05
C LYS A 33 1.02 -39.29 -38.01
N PHE A 34 2.26 -39.25 -37.53
CA PHE A 34 3.35 -40.26 -37.48
C PHE A 34 3.79 -41.20 -38.65
N LEU A 35 5.12 -41.16 -38.90
CA LEU A 35 6.15 -42.16 -39.36
C LEU A 35 6.38 -42.46 -40.87
N PRO A 36 7.57 -42.97 -41.31
CA PRO A 36 8.94 -43.04 -40.73
C PRO A 36 10.11 -42.59 -41.68
N PHE A 37 11.36 -42.64 -41.17
CA PHE A 37 12.68 -42.38 -41.80
C PHE A 37 12.97 -43.10 -43.14
N PRO A 38 13.92 -42.57 -43.95
CA PRO A 38 15.21 -43.27 -44.10
C PRO A 38 16.47 -42.36 -44.13
N SER A 39 17.61 -43.04 -44.06
CA SER A 39 19.01 -42.65 -43.79
C SER A 39 19.84 -42.07 -44.96
N LEU A 40 20.72 -41.11 -44.62
CA LEU A 40 22.14 -40.84 -45.04
C LEU A 40 22.59 -41.02 -46.52
N PRO A 41 23.47 -40.13 -47.05
CA PRO A 41 24.92 -40.29 -46.79
C PRO A 41 25.74 -39.01 -46.56
N HIS A 42 26.88 -39.21 -45.89
CA HIS A 42 27.99 -38.28 -45.69
C HIS A 42 28.65 -37.86 -47.01
N ILE A 43 28.95 -36.57 -47.15
CA ILE A 43 29.91 -36.05 -48.14
C ILE A 43 30.93 -35.16 -47.42
N ASN A 44 32.19 -35.60 -47.45
CA ASN A 44 33.37 -34.81 -47.15
C ASN A 44 33.58 -33.78 -48.28
N VAL A 45 33.77 -32.50 -47.95
CA VAL A 45 34.35 -31.53 -48.89
C VAL A 45 35.47 -30.76 -48.20
N CYS A 46 36.66 -30.90 -48.79
CA CYS A 46 37.91 -30.25 -48.44
C CYS A 46 37.86 -28.72 -48.62
N SER A 47 38.51 -28.01 -47.71
CA SER A 47 38.79 -26.58 -47.79
C SER A 47 39.66 -26.20 -49.00
N PRO A 48 39.40 -25.07 -49.67
CA PRO A 48 40.42 -24.31 -50.37
C PRO A 48 41.00 -23.23 -49.45
N ARG A 49 42.32 -23.19 -49.43
CA ARG A 49 43.18 -22.21 -48.77
C ARG A 49 43.04 -20.86 -49.47
N MET A 50 42.48 -19.84 -48.81
CA MET A 50 42.51 -18.45 -49.29
C MET A 50 43.51 -17.63 -48.48
N SER A 51 44.32 -16.87 -49.21
CA SER A 51 45.34 -15.93 -48.72
C SER A 51 44.72 -14.75 -47.95
N PRO A 52 45.47 -14.12 -47.01
CA PRO A 52 44.92 -13.06 -46.17
C PRO A 52 44.85 -11.72 -46.92
N PRO A 53 43.80 -10.89 -46.73
CA PRO A 53 43.88 -9.49 -47.07
C PRO A 53 44.61 -8.72 -45.95
N ILE A 54 45.37 -7.73 -46.38
CA ILE A 54 46.11 -6.78 -45.54
C ILE A 54 45.08 -5.93 -44.77
N LEU A 55 44.98 -6.15 -43.45
CA LEU A 55 44.15 -5.36 -42.56
C LEU A 55 44.89 -4.04 -42.26
N HIS A 56 44.34 -2.93 -42.71
CA HIS A 56 44.74 -1.61 -42.24
C HIS A 56 44.28 -1.47 -40.78
N SER A 57 45.23 -1.27 -39.87
CA SER A 57 44.98 -0.98 -38.45
C SER A 57 44.32 0.39 -38.30
N ALA A 58 42.99 0.44 -38.36
CA ALA A 58 42.23 1.55 -37.82
C ALA A 58 42.00 1.27 -36.33
N SER A 59 42.74 1.99 -35.47
CA SER A 59 42.50 2.01 -34.03
C SER A 59 41.12 2.60 -33.76
N PHE A 60 40.12 1.75 -33.60
CA PHE A 60 38.84 2.15 -33.01
C PHE A 60 39.04 2.26 -31.49
N VAL A 61 39.16 3.49 -31.01
CA VAL A 61 39.03 3.80 -29.59
C VAL A 61 37.56 3.53 -29.22
N ALA A 62 37.29 2.36 -28.63
CA ALA A 62 36.01 2.07 -28.01
C ALA A 62 35.89 2.97 -26.77
N LEU A 63 35.24 4.11 -26.93
CA LEU A 63 34.86 4.99 -25.82
C LEU A 63 33.68 4.32 -25.11
N SER A 64 33.98 3.47 -24.12
CA SER A 64 32.98 2.95 -23.20
C SER A 64 32.43 4.13 -22.38
N LEU A 65 31.31 4.70 -22.82
CA LEU A 65 30.51 5.58 -21.97
C LEU A 65 29.92 4.72 -20.85
N VAL A 66 30.58 4.73 -19.69
CA VAL A 66 29.94 4.35 -18.44
C VAL A 66 28.96 5.47 -18.10
N LEU A 67 27.70 5.34 -18.53
CA LEU A 67 26.63 6.12 -17.92
C LEU A 67 26.46 5.57 -16.50
N SER A 68 27.17 6.18 -15.55
CA SER A 68 26.77 6.12 -14.16
C SER A 68 25.41 6.81 -14.08
N GLY A 69 24.33 6.03 -14.17
CA GLY A 69 23.01 6.47 -13.77
C GLY A 69 23.10 6.82 -12.30
N TYR A 70 23.24 8.12 -12.00
CA TYR A 70 22.96 8.60 -10.67
C TYR A 70 21.47 8.30 -10.46
N ALA A 71 21.17 7.31 -9.63
CA ALA A 71 19.86 7.22 -9.01
C ALA A 71 19.68 8.56 -8.29
N GLN A 72 18.94 9.49 -8.89
CA GLN A 72 18.46 10.64 -8.16
C GLN A 72 17.51 10.07 -7.13
N SER A 73 17.92 10.08 -5.86
CA SER A 73 16.96 9.94 -4.77
C SER A 73 15.86 10.97 -5.04
N PRO A 74 14.57 10.60 -5.02
CA PRO A 74 13.51 11.58 -5.16
C PRO A 74 13.73 12.67 -4.12
N THR A 75 14.00 13.88 -4.59
CA THR A 75 14.16 15.05 -3.72
C THR A 75 12.77 15.62 -3.52
N TYR A 76 12.11 15.23 -2.43
CA TYR A 76 10.84 15.81 -2.05
C TYR A 76 11.02 17.31 -1.81
N SER A 77 10.09 18.11 -2.34
CA SER A 77 10.12 19.57 -2.27
C SER A 77 9.89 20.07 -0.83
N ALA A 78 9.20 19.27 -0.02
CA ALA A 78 8.90 19.53 1.38
C ALA A 78 8.80 18.23 2.19
N THR A 79 8.84 18.37 3.52
CA THR A 79 8.46 17.29 4.44
C THR A 79 7.62 17.87 5.57
N TYR A 80 6.48 17.25 5.85
CA TYR A 80 5.46 17.73 6.77
C TYR A 80 5.35 16.87 8.01
N LEU A 81 4.76 17.47 9.04
CA LEU A 81 4.08 16.82 10.13
C LEU A 81 2.60 17.21 10.04
N PRO A 82 1.68 16.43 10.61
CA PRO A 82 0.27 16.83 10.64
C PRO A 82 0.03 18.23 11.23
N SER A 83 0.92 18.67 12.13
CA SER A 83 0.83 19.97 12.81
C SER A 83 1.29 21.16 11.97
N ASN A 84 2.05 20.95 10.89
CA ASN A 84 2.57 22.02 10.04
C ASN A 84 2.19 21.86 8.56
N ALA A 85 1.39 20.84 8.22
CA ALA A 85 0.89 20.63 6.88
C ALA A 85 0.11 21.88 6.40
N PRO A 86 0.33 22.31 5.15
CA PRO A 86 -0.36 23.47 4.58
C PRO A 86 -1.85 23.16 4.39
N TYR A 87 -2.64 24.16 4.00
CA TYR A 87 -4.03 23.89 3.58
C TYR A 87 -4.04 22.93 2.39
N GLN A 88 -3.20 23.17 1.38
CA GLN A 88 -2.99 22.28 0.23
C GLN A 88 -1.47 22.16 0.00
N SER A 89 -0.97 20.95 -0.22
CA SER A 89 0.43 20.70 -0.56
C SER A 89 0.68 20.84 -2.07
N GLU A 90 -0.31 20.53 -2.90
CA GLU A 90 -0.18 20.52 -4.36
C GLU A 90 -1.24 21.33 -5.10
N GLN A 91 -0.89 21.80 -6.29
CA GLN A 91 -1.81 22.54 -7.15
C GLN A 91 -2.89 21.59 -7.72
N GLY A 92 -4.17 21.97 -7.59
CA GLY A 92 -5.28 21.16 -8.10
C GLY A 92 -5.87 20.19 -7.07
N GLN A 93 -5.30 20.16 -5.87
CA GLN A 93 -5.84 19.43 -4.73
C GLN A 93 -7.28 19.85 -4.42
N ALA A 94 -8.18 18.86 -4.28
CA ALA A 94 -9.59 19.11 -3.97
C ALA A 94 -9.83 19.37 -2.48
N GLY A 95 -9.19 18.56 -1.62
CA GLY A 95 -9.33 18.63 -0.17
C GLY A 95 -8.28 19.50 0.50
N TYR A 96 -7.90 19.13 1.73
CA TYR A 96 -6.92 19.85 2.53
C TYR A 96 -6.03 18.96 3.40
N ASN A 97 -4.85 19.46 3.78
CA ASN A 97 -3.89 18.76 4.64
C ASN A 97 -3.76 19.34 6.05
N ASN A 98 -4.26 20.54 6.33
CA ASN A 98 -4.26 21.12 7.68
C ASN A 98 -5.45 20.60 8.52
N CYS A 99 -5.57 19.28 8.58
CA CYS A 99 -6.71 18.60 9.15
C CYS A 99 -6.92 18.93 10.64
N THR A 100 -8.19 18.97 11.04
CA THR A 100 -8.57 19.26 12.43
C THR A 100 -8.33 18.06 13.35
N SER A 101 -8.49 18.26 14.65
CA SER A 101 -8.55 17.13 15.58
C SER A 101 -9.92 16.46 15.57
N GLY A 102 -9.98 15.18 15.96
CA GLY A 102 -11.22 14.40 16.00
C GLY A 102 -11.54 13.75 14.66
N TYR A 103 -12.79 13.81 14.22
CA TYR A 103 -13.26 13.23 12.96
C TYR A 103 -14.48 13.99 12.42
N SER A 104 -14.74 13.85 11.12
CA SER A 104 -16.00 14.27 10.49
C SER A 104 -16.31 13.38 9.29
N GLN A 105 -17.54 12.85 9.21
CA GLN A 105 -17.96 12.05 8.05
C GLN A 105 -18.13 12.85 6.76
N THR A 106 -18.03 14.17 6.83
CA THR A 106 -17.98 15.07 5.66
C THR A 106 -16.60 15.69 5.48
N SER A 107 -15.57 15.13 6.11
CA SER A 107 -14.20 15.65 5.98
C SER A 107 -13.69 15.53 4.55
N GLU A 108 -12.88 16.51 4.15
CA GLU A 108 -12.07 16.48 2.93
C GLU A 108 -10.57 16.44 3.27
N CYS A 109 -10.24 15.93 4.46
CA CYS A 109 -8.86 15.71 4.87
C CYS A 109 -8.18 14.71 3.94
N GLN A 110 -7.05 15.12 3.39
CA GLN A 110 -6.19 14.32 2.52
C GLN A 110 -4.88 13.93 3.20
N ASN A 111 -4.99 13.52 4.47
CA ASN A 111 -3.89 12.93 5.25
C ASN A 111 -4.28 11.52 5.69
N ALA A 112 -3.55 10.51 5.24
CA ALA A 112 -3.72 9.13 5.66
C ALA A 112 -2.63 8.70 6.66
N TYR A 113 -2.93 7.67 7.45
CA TYR A 113 -2.05 7.15 8.50
C TYR A 113 -1.98 5.64 8.37
N VAL A 114 -0.81 5.03 8.55
CA VAL A 114 -0.65 3.57 8.58
C VAL A 114 0.27 3.18 9.72
N ASN A 115 -0.29 2.75 10.86
CA ASN A 115 0.48 2.55 12.10
C ASN A 115 0.32 1.12 12.66
N THR A 116 -0.90 0.74 13.03
CA THR A 116 -1.22 -0.55 13.65
C THR A 116 -2.52 -1.10 13.06
N VAL A 117 -2.91 -2.34 13.39
CA VAL A 117 -4.19 -2.89 12.88
C VAL A 117 -5.42 -2.14 13.42
N GLN A 118 -5.28 -1.37 14.50
CA GLN A 118 -6.33 -0.50 15.05
C GLN A 118 -6.24 0.95 14.55
N ASP A 119 -5.13 1.33 13.93
CA ASP A 119 -4.79 2.71 13.58
C ASP A 119 -4.18 2.77 12.18
N TRP A 120 -5.08 2.81 11.20
CA TRP A 120 -4.74 2.95 9.80
C TRP A 120 -5.88 3.63 9.05
N CYS A 121 -5.58 4.11 7.85
CA CYS A 121 -6.50 4.70 6.90
C CYS A 121 -6.38 4.06 5.53
N ILE A 122 -7.40 4.23 4.72
CA ILE A 122 -7.41 4.00 3.27
C ILE A 122 -8.00 5.23 2.59
N TRP A 123 -7.64 5.43 1.33
CA TRP A 123 -8.26 6.44 0.50
C TRP A 123 -9.61 5.94 -0.01
N GLY A 124 -10.56 6.84 -0.19
CA GLY A 124 -11.85 6.50 -0.80
C GLY A 124 -12.71 7.71 -1.13
N PRO A 125 -13.76 7.52 -1.96
CA PRO A 125 -14.36 8.63 -2.66
C PRO A 125 -15.00 9.66 -1.73
N PRO A 126 -14.89 10.97 -2.02
CA PRO A 126 -15.49 11.99 -1.18
C PRO A 126 -17.02 11.92 -1.20
N GLN A 127 -17.62 11.45 -2.28
CA GLN A 127 -19.07 11.32 -2.43
C GLN A 127 -19.44 9.94 -2.98
N PRO A 128 -20.56 9.33 -2.54
CA PRO A 128 -21.06 8.10 -3.13
C PRO A 128 -21.76 8.37 -4.45
N GLY A 129 -21.74 7.39 -5.36
CA GLY A 129 -22.53 7.44 -6.59
C GLY A 129 -22.10 6.40 -7.61
N PRO A 130 -22.77 6.31 -8.76
CA PRO A 130 -22.31 5.46 -9.85
C PRO A 130 -20.95 5.90 -10.42
N ASP A 131 -20.62 7.20 -10.29
CA ASP A 131 -19.36 7.77 -10.77
C ASP A 131 -18.24 7.74 -9.73
N SER A 132 -18.49 7.20 -8.52
CA SER A 132 -17.50 7.10 -7.45
C SER A 132 -16.64 5.83 -7.53
N VAL A 133 -16.55 5.22 -8.72
CA VAL A 133 -15.56 4.17 -8.96
C VAL A 133 -14.16 4.76 -8.78
N ILE A 134 -13.25 4.02 -8.16
CA ILE A 134 -11.93 4.51 -7.77
C ILE A 134 -11.21 5.14 -8.96
N GLY A 135 -11.15 4.45 -10.09
CA GLY A 135 -10.51 4.94 -11.32
C GLY A 135 -11.05 6.28 -11.87
N ASN A 136 -12.25 6.71 -11.45
CA ASN A 136 -12.80 8.02 -11.82
C ASN A 136 -12.50 9.11 -10.77
N THR A 137 -12.26 8.73 -9.52
CA THR A 137 -12.12 9.66 -8.39
C THR A 137 -10.71 9.74 -7.81
N GLU A 138 -9.74 9.02 -8.38
CA GLU A 138 -8.38 8.87 -7.86
C GLU A 138 -7.74 10.21 -7.44
N GLN A 139 -7.98 11.29 -8.19
CA GLN A 139 -7.40 12.61 -7.92
C GLN A 139 -7.99 13.34 -6.69
N ILE A 140 -9.20 12.96 -6.25
CA ILE A 140 -9.99 13.70 -5.26
C ILE A 140 -10.35 12.86 -4.03
N GLU A 141 -9.73 11.69 -3.88
CA GLU A 141 -9.94 10.78 -2.75
C GLU A 141 -9.67 11.49 -1.41
N VAL A 142 -10.35 11.02 -0.36
CA VAL A 142 -10.20 11.53 1.02
C VAL A 142 -9.89 10.38 1.97
N ALA A 143 -9.26 10.68 3.10
CA ALA A 143 -8.85 9.66 4.05
C ALA A 143 -10.03 9.14 4.89
N TRP A 144 -10.20 7.82 4.90
CA TRP A 144 -11.07 7.06 5.78
C TRP A 144 -10.21 6.26 6.76
N CYS A 145 -10.32 6.53 8.05
CA CYS A 145 -9.47 5.94 9.07
C CYS A 145 -10.26 5.07 10.04
N MET A 146 -9.62 4.02 10.56
CA MET A 146 -10.14 3.35 11.75
C MET A 146 -10.12 4.32 12.93
N GLN A 147 -9.03 5.04 13.17
CA GLN A 147 -8.91 5.86 14.36
C GLN A 147 -9.36 7.32 14.17
N SER A 148 -10.03 7.86 15.19
CA SER A 148 -10.34 9.29 15.34
C SER A 148 -9.14 10.07 15.87
N GLY A 149 -9.10 11.38 15.64
CA GLY A 149 -8.02 12.27 16.07
C GLY A 149 -7.33 12.97 14.91
N TYR A 150 -7.56 12.50 13.68
CA TYR A 150 -6.89 12.98 12.47
C TYR A 150 -7.72 13.97 11.65
N GLY A 151 -8.95 14.27 12.06
CA GLY A 151 -9.87 15.11 11.30
C GLY A 151 -10.38 14.44 10.03
N THR A 152 -10.13 13.15 9.86
CA THR A 152 -10.52 12.32 8.72
C THR A 152 -11.95 11.80 8.87
N ARG A 153 -12.40 11.05 7.86
CA ARG A 153 -13.62 10.25 7.98
C ARG A 153 -13.31 8.98 8.76
N LEU A 154 -14.32 8.41 9.42
CA LEU A 154 -14.15 7.13 10.10
C LEU A 154 -14.74 6.00 9.27
N ILE A 155 -13.96 4.94 9.08
CA ILE A 155 -14.46 3.67 8.56
C ILE A 155 -15.53 3.17 9.53
N PRO A 156 -16.77 2.90 9.09
CA PRO A 156 -17.81 2.42 9.99
C PRO A 156 -17.46 1.04 10.56
N ASP A 157 -17.68 0.84 11.87
CA ASP A 157 -17.47 -0.44 12.53
C ASP A 157 -18.26 -1.56 11.83
N GLY A 158 -17.60 -2.71 11.62
CA GLY A 158 -18.16 -3.86 10.89
C GLY A 158 -18.01 -3.79 9.37
N SER A 159 -17.51 -2.68 8.80
CA SER A 159 -17.16 -2.63 7.37
C SER A 159 -15.97 -3.53 7.06
N ILE A 160 -14.97 -3.56 7.94
CA ILE A 160 -13.79 -4.40 7.77
C ILE A 160 -14.03 -5.74 8.44
N THR A 161 -13.86 -6.82 7.69
CA THR A 161 -14.12 -8.19 8.15
C THR A 161 -12.85 -9.01 8.34
N GLY A 162 -11.72 -8.55 7.80
CA GLY A 162 -10.37 -9.03 8.13
C GLY A 162 -9.35 -7.93 7.85
N ALA A 163 -8.34 -7.80 8.72
CA ALA A 163 -7.26 -6.83 8.56
C ALA A 163 -5.95 -7.36 9.13
N HIS A 164 -4.87 -7.21 8.38
CA HIS A 164 -3.56 -7.75 8.70
C HIS A 164 -2.55 -6.63 8.52
N VAL A 165 -1.87 -6.27 9.60
CA VAL A 165 -0.75 -5.32 9.55
C VAL A 165 0.56 -6.06 9.70
N VAL A 166 1.52 -5.78 8.83
CA VAL A 166 2.89 -6.22 8.97
C VAL A 166 3.82 -5.02 8.97
N VAL A 167 4.74 -4.98 9.94
CA VAL A 167 5.84 -4.02 9.97
C VAL A 167 7.12 -4.77 9.61
N THR A 168 7.79 -4.30 8.56
CA THR A 168 9.06 -4.85 8.05
C THR A 168 10.18 -3.83 8.26
N PRO A 169 11.45 -4.18 7.98
CA PRO A 169 12.53 -3.20 7.95
C PRO A 169 12.29 -2.01 6.99
N ASP A 170 11.55 -2.24 5.90
CA ASP A 170 11.45 -1.30 4.77
C ASP A 170 10.05 -0.70 4.58
N TYR A 171 8.99 -1.28 5.15
CA TYR A 171 7.63 -0.76 5.03
C TYR A 171 6.71 -1.22 6.16
N VAL A 172 5.60 -0.51 6.30
CA VAL A 172 4.41 -0.97 7.01
C VAL A 172 3.33 -1.21 5.98
N GLN A 173 2.61 -2.32 6.10
CA GLN A 173 1.57 -2.69 5.16
C GLN A 173 0.34 -3.15 5.92
N VAL A 174 -0.83 -2.65 5.51
CA VAL A 174 -2.13 -3.19 5.91
C VAL A 174 -2.79 -3.85 4.70
N THR A 175 -3.34 -5.04 4.90
CA THR A 175 -4.12 -5.79 3.91
C THR A 175 -5.41 -6.30 4.53
N GLY A 176 -6.48 -6.42 3.74
CA GLY A 176 -7.72 -6.92 4.30
C GLY A 176 -8.87 -6.98 3.33
N VAL A 177 -10.02 -7.37 3.89
CA VAL A 177 -11.28 -7.55 3.18
C VAL A 177 -12.44 -7.00 3.99
N GLY A 178 -13.49 -6.56 3.32
CA GLY A 178 -14.62 -5.89 3.95
C GLY A 178 -15.77 -5.62 3.00
N ASN A 179 -16.72 -4.83 3.47
CA ASN A 179 -17.72 -4.17 2.65
C ASN A 179 -17.35 -2.68 2.57
N LEU A 180 -16.60 -2.32 1.52
CA LEU A 180 -16.07 -0.98 1.31
C LEU A 180 -17.09 -0.07 0.59
N THR A 181 -18.28 -0.59 0.27
CA THR A 181 -19.41 0.28 -0.10
C THR A 181 -19.83 1.22 1.02
N ASN A 182 -19.46 0.89 2.26
CA ASN A 182 -19.64 1.75 3.42
C ASN A 182 -18.70 2.98 3.46
N ILE A 183 -17.72 3.06 2.55
CA ILE A 183 -16.80 4.20 2.39
C ILE A 183 -16.91 4.83 1.00
N ASN A 184 -18.13 4.82 0.43
CA ASN A 184 -18.50 5.42 -0.87
C ASN A 184 -18.01 4.71 -2.14
N ILE A 185 -17.38 3.54 -2.03
CA ILE A 185 -17.02 2.75 -3.21
C ILE A 185 -18.27 2.05 -3.77
N PRO A 186 -18.58 2.14 -5.06
CA PRO A 186 -19.78 1.49 -5.60
C PRO A 186 -19.61 -0.02 -5.62
N ALA A 187 -20.70 -0.75 -5.39
CA ALA A 187 -20.68 -2.21 -5.45
C ALA A 187 -20.28 -2.71 -6.86
N GLY A 188 -19.40 -3.69 -6.90
CA GLY A 188 -18.82 -4.25 -8.12
C GLY A 188 -17.66 -3.45 -8.72
N ASP A 189 -17.16 -2.43 -8.02
CA ASP A 189 -15.91 -1.78 -8.39
C ASP A 189 -14.72 -2.69 -8.10
N SER A 190 -13.99 -3.08 -9.16
CA SER A 190 -12.78 -3.89 -9.07
C SER A 190 -11.60 -3.13 -8.45
N GLY A 191 -11.75 -1.83 -8.21
CA GLY A 191 -10.77 -0.98 -7.56
C GLY A 191 -9.79 -0.29 -8.51
N GLY A 192 -8.84 0.41 -7.92
CA GLY A 192 -7.76 1.12 -8.61
C GLY A 192 -6.54 1.32 -7.72
N GLU A 193 -5.47 1.84 -8.30
CA GLU A 193 -4.25 2.22 -7.59
C GLU A 193 -4.28 3.71 -7.22
N LEU A 194 -3.80 4.01 -6.03
CA LEU A 194 -3.59 5.34 -5.50
C LEU A 194 -2.15 5.44 -4.99
N ASP A 195 -1.46 6.52 -5.34
CA ASP A 195 -0.03 6.70 -5.12
C ASP A 195 0.40 8.19 -5.10
N PRO A 196 1.63 8.53 -4.68
CA PRO A 196 2.09 9.91 -4.56
C PRO A 196 2.57 10.54 -5.88
N HIS A 197 2.66 9.77 -6.97
CA HIS A 197 3.24 10.22 -8.24
C HIS A 197 2.18 10.43 -9.32
N GLY A 198 1.07 9.67 -9.35
CA GLY A 198 -0.06 9.87 -10.26
C GLY A 198 0.31 10.12 -11.74
N ALA A 199 -0.65 10.57 -12.56
CA ALA A 199 -0.39 10.81 -13.98
C ALA A 199 0.38 12.12 -14.27
N ASP A 200 0.27 13.11 -13.39
CA ASP A 200 0.82 14.46 -13.56
C ASP A 200 1.96 14.79 -12.59
N GLY A 201 2.38 13.83 -11.75
CA GLY A 201 3.41 14.01 -10.74
C GLY A 201 2.90 14.53 -9.39
N ASN A 202 1.61 14.81 -9.25
CA ASN A 202 1.05 15.43 -8.02
C ASN A 202 0.35 14.43 -7.09
N GLY A 203 0.36 13.14 -7.46
CA GLY A 203 -0.32 12.06 -6.76
C GLY A 203 -1.80 11.92 -7.10
N ASN A 204 -2.37 10.80 -6.66
CA ASN A 204 -3.77 10.43 -6.78
C ASN A 204 -4.19 9.72 -5.47
N PRO A 205 -4.72 10.45 -4.45
CA PRO A 205 -5.20 11.83 -4.53
C PRO A 205 -4.10 12.88 -4.68
N ILE A 206 -4.43 13.93 -5.43
CA ILE A 206 -3.55 15.09 -5.59
C ILE A 206 -3.29 15.69 -4.22
N GLY A 207 -2.01 15.84 -3.84
CA GLY A 207 -1.60 16.37 -2.53
C GLY A 207 -1.94 15.46 -1.35
N GLY A 208 -2.17 14.17 -1.58
CA GLY A 208 -2.33 13.16 -0.53
C GLY A 208 -1.05 13.00 0.29
N LEU A 209 -1.11 13.24 1.59
CA LEU A 209 0.01 13.02 2.51
C LEU A 209 -0.21 11.75 3.32
N VAL A 210 0.84 10.93 3.47
CA VAL A 210 0.79 9.73 4.32
C VAL A 210 1.73 9.91 5.50
N PHE A 211 1.29 9.54 6.69
CA PHE A 211 2.10 9.58 7.91
C PHE A 211 2.17 8.21 8.58
N SER A 212 3.30 7.89 9.20
CA SER A 212 3.43 6.65 9.96
C SER A 212 4.33 6.81 11.18
N SER A 213 3.94 6.13 12.25
CA SER A 213 4.73 5.92 13.47
C SER A 213 5.24 4.48 13.59
N ALA A 214 5.03 3.64 12.56
CA ALA A 214 5.43 2.23 12.58
C ALA A 214 6.94 2.04 12.73
N PHE A 215 7.74 3.05 12.37
CA PHE A 215 9.20 3.03 12.44
C PHE A 215 9.78 3.85 13.60
N GLY A 216 8.94 4.37 14.51
CA GLY A 216 9.34 5.15 15.66
C GLY A 216 8.54 6.43 15.84
N THR A 217 9.19 7.58 15.69
CA THR A 217 8.49 8.88 15.73
C THR A 217 7.60 9.01 14.50
N LEU A 218 6.43 9.63 14.66
CA LEU A 218 5.55 9.94 13.53
C LEU A 218 6.31 10.81 12.51
N GLU A 219 6.37 10.33 11.27
CA GLU A 219 6.97 11.02 10.14
C GLU A 219 6.09 10.91 8.90
N GLU A 220 6.34 11.77 7.91
CA GLU A 220 5.73 11.65 6.59
C GLU A 220 6.38 10.52 5.80
N ILE A 221 5.54 9.77 5.11
CA ILE A 221 5.90 8.67 4.22
C ILE A 221 5.62 9.12 2.80
N HIS A 222 6.69 9.35 2.04
CA HIS A 222 6.59 9.89 0.69
C HIS A 222 6.35 8.83 -0.38
N GLU A 223 6.75 7.59 -0.14
CA GLU A 223 6.58 6.48 -1.09
C GLU A 223 5.57 5.51 -0.50
N TRP A 224 4.44 5.37 -1.18
CA TRP A 224 3.33 4.56 -0.72
C TRP A 224 2.46 4.13 -1.89
N THR A 225 1.70 3.07 -1.69
CA THR A 225 0.75 2.57 -2.69
C THR A 225 -0.48 2.06 -1.95
N ASN A 226 -1.66 2.41 -2.42
CA ASN A 226 -2.94 1.91 -1.91
C ASN A 226 -3.78 1.38 -3.07
N PHE A 227 -4.17 0.10 -2.98
CA PHE A 227 -5.23 -0.43 -3.82
C PHE A 227 -6.48 -0.62 -2.96
N VAL A 228 -7.62 -0.23 -3.51
CA VAL A 228 -8.90 -0.34 -2.83
C VAL A 228 -9.99 -0.68 -3.86
N ALA A 229 -10.76 -1.72 -3.56
CA ALA A 229 -11.91 -2.20 -4.34
C ALA A 229 -13.17 -2.17 -3.45
N ASP A 230 -14.31 -2.68 -3.92
CA ASP A 230 -15.52 -2.73 -3.09
C ASP A 230 -15.44 -3.76 -1.94
N ASP A 231 -14.57 -4.76 -2.06
CA ASP A 231 -14.46 -5.89 -1.11
C ASP A 231 -13.05 -6.17 -0.56
N GLN A 232 -12.00 -5.59 -1.14
CA GLN A 232 -10.60 -5.81 -0.77
C GLN A 232 -9.82 -4.50 -0.72
N PHE A 233 -8.81 -4.44 0.15
CA PHE A 233 -7.88 -3.32 0.20
C PHE A 233 -6.47 -3.76 0.61
N CYS A 234 -5.49 -2.97 0.21
CA CYS A 234 -4.13 -3.05 0.68
C CYS A 234 -3.45 -1.68 0.57
N PHE A 235 -2.61 -1.37 1.55
CA PHE A 235 -1.90 -0.11 1.62
C PHE A 235 -0.51 -0.39 2.18
N ARG A 236 0.53 -0.10 1.39
CA ARG A 236 1.93 -0.16 1.82
C ARG A 236 2.47 1.27 1.91
N ALA A 237 3.07 1.59 3.04
CA ALA A 237 3.77 2.86 3.27
C ALA A 237 5.26 2.53 3.54
N CYS A 238 6.13 2.97 2.63
CA CYS A 238 7.55 2.61 2.65
C CYS A 238 8.35 3.57 3.52
N LYS A 239 9.16 2.98 4.40
CA LYS A 239 10.04 3.72 5.29
C LYS A 239 10.93 4.68 4.48
N PRO A 240 11.08 5.95 4.88
CA PRO A 240 11.93 6.90 4.17
C PRO A 240 13.37 6.39 4.04
N ALA A 241 13.74 6.02 2.81
CA ALA A 241 15.03 5.46 2.44
C ALA A 241 15.23 5.58 0.92
N VAL A 242 16.45 5.32 0.44
CA VAL A 242 16.79 5.43 -0.99
C VAL A 242 16.03 4.41 -1.85
N ASP A 243 15.72 3.26 -1.26
CA ASP A 243 15.01 2.14 -1.88
C ASP A 243 13.49 2.18 -1.67
N ALA A 244 12.96 3.15 -0.93
CA ALA A 244 11.51 3.31 -0.72
C ALA A 244 10.68 3.30 -2.03
N PRO A 245 11.09 3.97 -3.13
CA PRO A 245 10.35 3.93 -4.39
C PRO A 245 10.35 2.54 -5.04
N THR A 246 11.37 1.71 -4.73
CA THR A 246 11.44 0.33 -5.23
C THR A 246 10.52 -0.59 -4.43
N MET A 247 10.36 -0.33 -3.14
CA MET A 247 9.52 -1.13 -2.25
C MET A 247 8.02 -0.78 -2.36
N CYS A 248 7.70 0.46 -2.74
CA CYS A 248 6.36 0.99 -3.00
C CYS A 248 6.24 1.46 -4.46
N GLN A 249 6.54 0.56 -5.40
CA GLN A 249 6.37 0.83 -6.83
C GLN A 249 4.91 1.14 -7.15
N HIS A 250 4.73 1.98 -8.16
CA HIS A 250 3.44 2.56 -8.54
C HIS A 250 3.19 2.51 -10.07
N ILE A 251 3.73 1.47 -10.72
CA ILE A 251 3.64 1.26 -12.17
C ILE A 251 2.85 -0.01 -12.52
N TYR A 252 2.13 -0.56 -11.54
CA TYR A 252 1.48 -1.87 -11.60
C TYR A 252 -0.01 -1.76 -11.25
N ASP A 253 -0.65 -0.74 -11.81
CA ASP A 253 -1.97 -0.21 -11.47
C ASP A 253 -3.11 -1.23 -11.64
N VAL A 254 -3.06 -2.08 -12.68
CA VAL A 254 -4.10 -3.10 -12.94
C VAL A 254 -3.81 -4.48 -12.34
N MET A 255 -2.70 -4.62 -11.59
CA MET A 255 -2.31 -5.92 -11.02
C MET A 255 -3.04 -6.25 -9.72
N GLY A 256 -3.51 -5.21 -9.01
CA GLY A 256 -4.29 -5.34 -7.78
C GLY A 256 -3.50 -5.80 -6.55
N CYS A 257 -4.22 -5.99 -5.45
CA CYS A 257 -3.64 -6.22 -4.13
C CYS A 257 -2.79 -7.49 -4.03
N GLU A 258 -3.33 -8.64 -4.43
CA GLU A 258 -2.64 -9.93 -4.22
C GLU A 258 -1.34 -10.05 -5.02
N TRP A 259 -1.21 -9.31 -6.13
CA TRP A 259 0.00 -9.31 -6.94
C TRP A 259 1.04 -8.30 -6.45
N ASN A 260 0.62 -7.06 -6.17
CA ASN A 260 1.52 -5.98 -5.71
C ASN A 260 1.95 -6.16 -4.25
N MET A 261 1.04 -6.64 -3.41
CA MET A 261 1.23 -6.78 -1.96
C MET A 261 0.85 -8.18 -1.46
N PRO A 262 1.54 -9.25 -1.90
CA PRO A 262 1.25 -10.61 -1.45
C PRO A 262 1.31 -10.72 0.08
N ALA A 263 0.18 -11.05 0.71
CA ALA A 263 0.02 -11.07 2.16
C ALA A 263 -1.18 -11.92 2.60
N ASN A 264 -1.51 -11.86 3.89
CA ASN A 264 -2.74 -12.43 4.41
C ASN A 264 -3.93 -11.49 4.13
N TYR A 265 -5.02 -12.05 3.58
CA TYR A 265 -6.30 -11.39 3.32
C TYR A 265 -7.48 -12.17 3.93
N SER A 266 -7.20 -13.06 4.90
CA SER A 266 -8.20 -13.98 5.44
C SER A 266 -9.30 -13.23 6.21
N PRO A 267 -10.59 -13.42 5.88
CA PRO A 267 -11.67 -12.85 6.66
C PRO A 267 -11.73 -13.46 8.06
N GLY A 268 -12.22 -12.68 9.03
CA GLY A 268 -12.37 -13.06 10.43
C GLY A 268 -11.08 -13.02 11.24
N VAL A 269 -9.97 -12.58 10.65
CA VAL A 269 -8.68 -12.44 11.32
C VAL A 269 -8.30 -10.96 11.39
N PHE A 270 -7.93 -10.54 12.59
CA PHE A 270 -7.37 -9.21 12.83
C PHE A 270 -6.02 -9.41 13.52
N GLU A 271 -4.94 -9.06 12.85
CA GLU A 271 -3.60 -9.30 13.37
C GLU A 271 -2.63 -8.18 13.04
N GLN A 272 -1.61 -8.08 13.88
CA GLN A 272 -0.45 -7.23 13.66
C GLN A 272 0.82 -8.03 13.92
N CYS A 273 1.70 -8.11 12.94
CA CYS A 273 2.93 -8.91 12.98
C CYS A 273 4.16 -8.06 12.67
N LEU A 274 5.32 -8.60 13.02
CA LEU A 274 6.58 -8.26 12.35
C LEU A 274 6.73 -9.15 11.12
N GLY A 275 7.45 -8.69 10.09
CA GLY A 275 7.72 -9.51 8.92
C GLY A 275 9.04 -9.18 8.24
N ASP A 276 9.47 -10.10 7.39
CA ASP A 276 10.55 -9.85 6.45
C ASP A 276 10.05 -8.91 5.34
N SER A 277 10.95 -8.11 4.77
CA SER A 277 10.63 -7.32 3.58
C SER A 277 10.31 -8.22 2.39
N ALA A 278 9.28 -7.85 1.64
CA ALA A 278 8.98 -8.48 0.36
C ALA A 278 10.08 -8.26 -0.68
N GLU A 279 10.11 -9.14 -1.66
CA GLU A 279 10.76 -8.81 -2.93
C GLU A 279 10.06 -7.58 -3.55
N PRO A 280 10.82 -6.64 -4.14
CA PRO A 280 10.24 -5.47 -4.80
C PRO A 280 9.25 -5.85 -5.90
N MET A 281 8.18 -5.06 -6.03
CA MET A 281 7.13 -5.34 -7.00
C MET A 281 7.71 -5.39 -8.43
N GLY A 282 7.42 -6.48 -9.13
CA GLY A 282 7.85 -6.70 -10.51
C GLY A 282 9.33 -7.04 -10.71
N VAL A 283 10.12 -7.22 -9.64
CA VAL A 283 11.55 -7.58 -9.74
C VAL A 283 11.73 -9.09 -9.56
N TYR A 284 12.02 -9.80 -10.65
CA TYR A 284 12.21 -11.25 -10.66
C TYR A 284 13.68 -11.60 -10.91
N GLY A 285 14.44 -11.76 -9.82
CA GLY A 285 15.88 -12.05 -9.88
C GLY A 285 16.66 -10.88 -10.50
N THR A 286 17.07 -11.00 -11.76
CA THR A 286 17.78 -9.94 -12.49
C THR A 286 16.92 -9.27 -13.57
N SER A 287 15.64 -9.63 -13.68
CA SER A 287 14.71 -9.03 -14.65
C SER A 287 13.64 -8.20 -13.93
N THR A 288 13.21 -7.13 -14.60
CA THR A 288 12.06 -6.32 -14.18
C THR A 288 10.93 -6.56 -15.17
N PHE A 289 9.76 -6.91 -14.68
CA PHE A 289 8.54 -6.97 -15.45
C PHE A 289 7.96 -5.56 -15.57
N TYR A 290 7.41 -5.22 -16.73
CA TYR A 290 6.62 -4.00 -16.91
C TYR A 290 5.20 -4.36 -17.29
N GLN A 291 4.22 -3.69 -16.67
CA GLN A 291 2.82 -3.91 -16.96
C GLN A 291 2.52 -3.72 -18.45
N GLY A 292 1.71 -4.62 -19.02
CA GLY A 292 1.37 -4.64 -20.45
C GLY A 292 2.28 -5.54 -21.29
N GLU A 293 3.34 -6.12 -20.72
CA GLU A 293 4.11 -7.16 -21.40
C GLU A 293 3.26 -8.41 -21.72
N PRO A 294 3.62 -9.21 -22.75
CA PRO A 294 2.80 -10.33 -23.23
C PRO A 294 2.57 -11.44 -22.20
N VAL A 295 3.43 -11.55 -21.19
CA VAL A 295 3.35 -12.56 -20.14
C VAL A 295 3.53 -11.87 -18.80
N THR A 296 2.45 -11.84 -18.02
CA THR A 296 2.49 -11.40 -16.63
C THR A 296 3.02 -12.54 -15.75
N PRO A 297 4.11 -12.33 -14.99
CA PRO A 297 4.61 -13.32 -14.04
C PRO A 297 3.65 -13.49 -12.86
N SER A 298 3.77 -14.62 -12.16
CA SER A 298 3.05 -14.83 -10.89
C SER A 298 3.51 -13.84 -9.83
N ALA A 299 2.61 -13.46 -8.92
CA ALA A 299 2.92 -12.68 -7.74
C ALA A 299 4.13 -13.26 -6.96
N HIS A 300 4.86 -12.38 -6.25
CA HIS A 300 5.91 -12.83 -5.35
C HIS A 300 5.34 -13.69 -4.21
N PRO A 301 6.14 -14.60 -3.62
CA PRO A 301 5.75 -15.31 -2.41
C PRO A 301 5.46 -14.33 -1.26
N ILE A 302 4.50 -14.69 -0.41
CA ILE A 302 4.22 -13.95 0.82
C ILE A 302 5.47 -14.01 1.72
N PRO A 303 6.00 -12.87 2.21
CA PRO A 303 7.14 -12.84 3.12
C PRO A 303 6.82 -13.52 4.45
N SER A 304 7.87 -13.97 5.15
CA SER A 304 7.67 -14.60 6.45
C SER A 304 7.21 -13.56 7.49
N SER A 305 6.31 -13.97 8.39
CA SER A 305 5.82 -13.13 9.49
C SER A 305 6.07 -13.79 10.85
N SER A 306 6.20 -12.97 11.89
CA SER A 306 6.49 -13.40 13.24
C SER A 306 5.93 -12.42 14.28
N SER A 307 5.97 -12.81 15.56
CA SER A 307 5.56 -11.93 16.68
C SER A 307 4.15 -11.35 16.54
N CYS A 308 3.24 -12.13 15.96
CA CYS A 308 1.88 -11.69 15.68
C CYS A 308 1.05 -11.50 16.95
N THR A 309 0.40 -10.35 17.04
CA THR A 309 -0.63 -10.03 18.04
C THR A 309 -1.99 -10.12 17.36
N PHE A 310 -2.89 -10.92 17.93
CA PHE A 310 -4.24 -11.14 17.40
C PHE A 310 -5.27 -10.33 18.18
N TYR A 311 -6.26 -9.83 17.46
CA TYR A 311 -7.39 -9.08 17.98
C TYR A 311 -8.69 -9.79 17.62
N SER A 312 -9.69 -9.70 18.50
CA SER A 312 -11.03 -10.24 18.21
C SER A 312 -11.80 -9.38 17.20
N THR A 313 -11.48 -8.08 17.14
CA THR A 313 -12.08 -7.10 16.23
C THR A 313 -11.19 -5.87 16.15
N ILE A 314 -11.44 -5.03 15.15
CA ILE A 314 -11.02 -3.63 15.13
C ILE A 314 -12.22 -2.71 15.32
N SER A 315 -12.00 -1.47 15.76
CA SER A 315 -13.08 -0.49 15.96
C SER A 315 -12.57 0.93 15.81
N ASN A 316 -13.44 1.83 15.36
CA ASN A 316 -13.17 3.24 15.28
C ASN A 316 -13.30 4.02 16.61
N GLY A 317 -13.54 3.29 17.70
CA GLY A 317 -13.55 3.84 19.05
C GLY A 317 -14.75 4.75 19.36
N GLN A 318 -15.70 4.93 18.44
CA GLN A 318 -16.92 5.73 18.69
C GLN A 318 -18.04 4.93 19.35
N GLY A 319 -17.90 3.60 19.45
CA GLY A 319 -18.90 2.72 20.01
C GLY A 319 -20.12 2.57 19.09
N VAL A 320 -20.65 1.35 19.06
CA VAL A 320 -21.81 0.93 18.27
C VAL A 320 -22.92 2.01 18.26
N LEU A 321 -23.22 2.54 17.07
CA LEU A 321 -24.45 3.30 16.85
C LEU A 321 -25.61 2.48 17.40
N THR A 322 -26.30 3.03 18.39
CA THR A 322 -27.41 2.45 19.14
C THR A 322 -28.57 2.07 18.21
N GLY A 323 -28.46 0.92 17.55
CA GLY A 323 -29.55 0.24 16.86
C GLY A 323 -30.42 -0.52 17.84
N GLY A 324 -31.47 0.15 18.35
CA GLY A 324 -32.72 -0.45 18.81
C GLY A 324 -32.65 -1.56 19.87
N ILE A 325 -32.52 -1.19 21.14
CA ILE A 325 -32.89 -2.07 22.25
C ILE A 325 -34.41 -2.02 22.48
N THR A 326 -35.15 -2.97 21.91
CA THR A 326 -36.50 -3.33 22.41
C THR A 326 -36.37 -3.76 23.86
N SER A 327 -36.85 -2.91 24.78
CA SER A 327 -36.85 -3.18 26.21
C SER A 327 -37.81 -4.32 26.52
N LYS A 328 -37.29 -5.52 26.83
CA LYS A 328 -38.04 -6.53 27.56
C LYS A 328 -37.73 -6.36 29.04
N ALA A 329 -38.69 -5.78 29.76
CA ALA A 329 -38.62 -5.59 31.20
C ALA A 329 -38.55 -6.94 31.92
N SER A 330 -37.58 -7.09 32.82
CA SER A 330 -37.60 -8.13 33.85
C SER A 330 -37.38 -7.47 35.20
N THR A 331 -38.43 -7.51 36.01
CA THR A 331 -38.51 -7.02 37.39
C THR A 331 -37.61 -7.88 38.28
N ALA A 332 -36.71 -7.25 39.06
CA ALA A 332 -36.09 -7.89 40.21
C ALA A 332 -35.90 -6.87 41.34
N THR A 333 -36.66 -7.08 42.40
CA THR A 333 -36.58 -6.42 43.70
C THR A 333 -35.31 -6.88 44.43
N ALA A 334 -34.53 -5.96 44.99
CA ALA A 334 -33.57 -6.26 46.05
C ALA A 334 -33.46 -5.10 47.06
N THR A 335 -33.57 -5.49 48.32
CA THR A 335 -33.70 -4.73 49.57
C THR A 335 -32.35 -4.40 50.24
N GLY A 336 -32.23 -3.19 50.80
CA GLY A 336 -31.40 -2.81 51.97
C GLY A 336 -29.86 -2.87 51.81
N ALA A 337 -29.01 -2.08 52.47
CA ALA A 337 -29.18 -1.06 53.50
C ALA A 337 -27.92 -0.16 53.52
N LEU A 338 -28.10 1.08 53.98
CA LEU A 338 -27.07 2.09 54.21
C LEU A 338 -26.13 1.72 55.36
N LYS A 339 -24.84 2.08 55.28
CA LYS A 339 -24.07 2.58 56.42
C LYS A 339 -22.91 3.49 56.00
N SER A 340 -22.91 4.66 56.64
CA SER A 340 -21.94 5.77 56.58
C SER A 340 -20.77 5.54 57.54
N GLY A 341 -19.62 6.15 57.28
CA GLY A 341 -18.49 6.19 58.22
C GLY A 341 -17.28 6.98 57.69
N SER A 342 -17.15 8.22 58.15
CA SER A 342 -16.11 9.20 57.82
C SER A 342 -14.84 9.09 58.69
N SER A 343 -13.69 9.39 58.06
CA SER A 343 -12.48 10.11 58.55
C SER A 343 -11.95 9.92 59.98
N THR A 344 -10.64 9.68 60.11
CA THR A 344 -9.61 10.64 60.60
C THR A 344 -8.31 9.92 61.01
N GLY A 345 -7.15 10.54 60.78
CA GLY A 345 -5.91 10.21 61.50
C GLY A 345 -4.62 10.15 60.66
N ALA A 346 -4.02 11.30 60.37
CA ALA A 346 -2.55 11.45 60.28
C ALA A 346 -2.03 11.74 61.73
N PRO A 347 -0.74 11.57 62.12
CA PRO A 347 0.40 12.20 61.43
C PRO A 347 1.79 11.49 61.51
N ASN A 348 2.74 12.14 60.85
CA ASN A 348 4.18 12.28 61.16
C ASN A 348 5.21 11.16 60.92
N SER A 349 5.96 11.36 59.82
CA SER A 349 7.40 11.66 59.74
C SER A 349 8.42 10.82 60.52
N THR A 350 9.39 10.28 59.76
CA THR A 350 10.87 10.42 59.85
C THR A 350 11.60 9.09 59.65
N GLY A 351 12.71 9.12 58.89
CA GLY A 351 13.68 8.04 58.87
C GLY A 351 14.39 7.86 57.52
N SER A 352 15.45 8.62 57.29
CA SER A 352 16.41 8.40 56.20
C SER A 352 17.36 7.22 56.48
N SER A 353 17.87 6.66 55.38
CA SER A 353 19.24 6.13 55.18
C SER A 353 19.46 4.61 55.19
N ALA A 354 19.84 4.16 53.98
CA ALA A 354 20.98 3.31 53.63
C ALA A 354 20.95 1.78 53.91
N ALA A 355 21.12 1.00 52.83
CA ALA A 355 22.30 0.13 52.65
C ALA A 355 22.39 -0.46 51.22
N LEU A 356 23.60 -0.40 50.67
CA LEU A 356 24.13 -1.21 49.56
C LEU A 356 24.13 -2.71 49.91
N PRO A 357 24.27 -3.65 48.92
CA PRO A 357 25.61 -4.19 48.67
C PRO A 357 25.93 -4.66 47.21
N THR A 358 27.18 -4.39 46.82
CA THR A 358 28.16 -5.28 46.16
C THR A 358 27.89 -5.98 44.81
N THR A 359 28.66 -5.56 43.79
CA THR A 359 29.30 -6.39 42.73
C THR A 359 30.54 -7.14 43.30
N PRO A 360 31.36 -7.98 42.58
CA PRO A 360 31.47 -8.37 41.15
C PRO A 360 31.73 -9.94 40.99
N PRO A 361 32.42 -10.54 39.96
CA PRO A 361 33.03 -10.03 38.72
C PRO A 361 32.91 -10.86 37.40
N ALA A 362 33.21 -10.15 36.31
CA ALA A 362 34.00 -10.45 35.10
C ALA A 362 33.89 -11.80 34.34
N GLY A 363 33.59 -11.67 33.04
CA GLY A 363 33.91 -12.65 31.99
C GLY A 363 34.26 -11.94 30.67
N CYS A 364 35.54 -11.95 30.31
CA CYS A 364 36.09 -11.38 29.09
C CYS A 364 35.61 -12.15 27.83
N GLN A 365 35.14 -11.44 26.81
CA GLN A 365 35.17 -11.94 25.43
C GLN A 365 35.73 -10.88 24.49
N ARG A 366 36.71 -11.32 23.69
CA ARG A 366 37.56 -10.51 22.82
C ARG A 366 36.76 -10.04 21.60
N LEU A 367 36.62 -8.73 21.41
CA LEU A 367 36.19 -8.15 20.15
C LEU A 367 37.42 -7.73 19.34
N ALA A 368 37.71 -8.45 18.25
CA ALA A 368 38.71 -8.06 17.29
C ALA A 368 38.10 -7.03 16.33
N ILE A 369 38.48 -5.76 16.48
CA ILE A 369 38.14 -4.70 15.52
C ILE A 369 39.26 -4.66 14.48
N VAL A 370 38.96 -5.09 13.26
CA VAL A 370 39.82 -4.87 12.09
C VAL A 370 39.46 -3.48 11.55
N VAL A 371 40.30 -2.48 11.82
CA VAL A 371 40.23 -1.17 11.18
C VAL A 371 40.92 -1.26 9.83
N SER A 372 40.16 -1.45 8.76
CA SER A 372 40.66 -1.27 7.39
C SER A 372 40.72 0.23 7.10
N ALA A 373 41.92 0.81 7.17
CA ALA A 373 42.18 2.16 6.71
C ALA A 373 42.13 2.19 5.18
N ILE A 374 41.05 2.76 4.61
CA ILE A 374 40.98 3.10 3.19
C ILE A 374 41.70 4.45 3.02
N VAL A 375 42.92 4.39 2.47
CA VAL A 375 43.66 5.58 2.03
C VAL A 375 43.08 6.03 0.70
N ILE A 376 42.18 7.01 0.72
CA ILE A 376 41.77 7.73 -0.49
C ILE A 376 42.81 8.82 -0.74
N GLY A 377 43.72 8.57 -1.69
CA GLY A 377 44.67 9.55 -2.16
C GLY A 377 43.97 10.62 -3.00
N PHE A 378 43.86 11.84 -2.48
CA PHE A 378 43.51 13.02 -3.28
C PHE A 378 44.78 13.55 -3.97
N SER A 379 44.90 13.32 -5.27
CA SER A 379 45.88 14.02 -6.11
C SER A 379 45.37 15.43 -6.41
N MET A 380 45.88 16.41 -5.67
CA MET A 380 45.75 17.83 -6.02
C MET A 380 46.58 18.13 -7.26
N GLY A 381 45.92 18.31 -8.40
CA GLY A 381 46.52 18.86 -9.61
C GLY A 381 46.78 20.35 -9.44
N VAL A 382 48.05 20.75 -9.52
CA VAL A 382 48.47 22.15 -9.64
C VAL A 382 48.31 22.55 -11.10
N ILE A 383 47.37 23.46 -11.38
CA ILE A 383 47.29 24.15 -12.68
C ILE A 383 48.28 25.31 -12.65
N VAL A 384 49.37 25.18 -13.39
CA VAL A 384 50.22 26.31 -13.79
C VAL A 384 49.70 26.79 -15.14
N THR A 385 49.06 27.94 -15.16
CA THR A 385 48.79 28.68 -16.40
C THR A 385 50.05 29.43 -16.82
N PHE A 386 50.49 29.20 -18.05
CA PHE A 386 51.33 30.13 -18.81
C PHE A 386 50.46 31.04 -19.66
#